data_AF-A0A4Q5SK28-F1
#
_entry.id   AF-A0A4Q5SK28-F1
#
_cell.length_a   1.000
_cell.length_b   1.000
_cell.length_c   1.000
_cell.angle_alpha   90.00
_cell.angle_beta   90.00
_cell.angle_gamma   90.00
#
_symmetry.space_group_name_H-M   'P 1'
#
loop_
_entity.id
_entity.type
_entity.pdbx_description
1 polymer ?
#
loop_
_entity_poly.entity_id
_entity_poly.type
_entity_poly.pdbx_seq_one_letter_code
_entity_poly.pdbx_strand_id
1 'polypeptide(L)'
;MKYTFTCIALLSITLSFNASAQESRIVVRSIGKDSINLPLDINYYLTKETCADIIRYGHFNFEKGIFLGKIKDVSNTNANLILTEGNYNKNGEKDGEFVVYNPKGTLQAKGSFKNNRYTGKWEMYFEDGKPQMVFEVNNDEFTITSIWDERGRKIIDNGVGTYRTVSEEGIILSGKLLNGKPEGKWTLSNATLNRPLVTEYYKKNQFVKGETLMGPYTDKSKLVLIEPNLLKFTRAERMMATSTPCAGSLIQVQSAKYKNGIDAFGDIIARSVTEYLNTVDLSIYNNKMIIEALIYEDGTIKNFKGISAFNNTILRGIIGKLQNLPPLQPATINGKPVQQKFRIEFTFNQGTYNFTFEFLPL
;
A
#
# COMPACT_ATOMS: atom_id res chain seq x y z
N MET A 1 80.66 21.55 -5.50
CA MET A 1 79.64 20.71 -4.83
C MET A 1 78.35 21.50 -4.72
N LYS A 2 77.39 21.25 -5.62
CA LYS A 2 76.06 21.87 -5.60
C LYS A 2 75.05 20.73 -5.39
N TYR A 3 74.33 20.79 -4.28
CA TYR A 3 73.25 19.86 -3.95
C TYR A 3 72.04 20.14 -4.83
N THR A 4 71.51 19.12 -5.49
CA THR A 4 70.24 19.19 -6.23
C THR A 4 69.21 18.38 -5.46
N PHE A 5 68.23 19.06 -4.86
CA PHE A 5 67.07 18.47 -4.21
C PHE A 5 66.15 17.87 -5.28
N THR A 6 65.95 16.55 -5.24
CA THR A 6 64.93 15.86 -6.05
C THR A 6 63.69 15.66 -5.18
N CYS A 7 62.63 16.38 -5.50
CA CYS A 7 61.34 16.32 -4.82
C CYS A 7 60.60 15.06 -5.30
N ILE A 8 60.45 14.04 -4.44
CA ILE A 8 59.62 12.87 -4.71
C ILE A 8 58.18 13.24 -4.37
N ALA A 9 57.38 13.57 -5.39
CA ALA A 9 55.94 13.67 -5.26
C ALA A 9 55.36 12.24 -5.14
N LEU A 10 54.95 11.84 -3.94
CA LEU A 10 54.10 10.68 -3.75
C LEU A 10 52.73 10.99 -4.38
N LEU A 11 52.48 10.41 -5.56
CA LEU A 11 51.13 10.32 -6.13
C LEU A 11 50.32 9.35 -5.26
N SER A 12 49.55 9.88 -4.32
CA SER A 12 48.47 9.14 -3.68
C SER A 12 47.36 8.91 -4.71
N ILE A 13 47.37 7.76 -5.37
CA ILE A 13 46.25 7.30 -6.20
C ILE A 13 45.12 6.98 -5.23
N THR A 14 44.17 7.91 -5.10
CA THR A 14 42.88 7.63 -4.51
C THR A 14 42.16 6.65 -5.43
N LEU A 15 42.11 5.38 -5.01
CA LEU A 15 41.17 4.40 -5.53
C LEU A 15 39.76 4.93 -5.23
N SER A 16 39.26 5.67 -6.20
CA SER A 16 37.85 6.07 -6.26
C SER A 16 37.08 4.78 -6.54
N PHE A 17 36.56 4.15 -5.49
CA PHE A 17 35.51 3.15 -5.65
C PHE A 17 34.30 3.87 -6.25
N ASN A 18 34.27 3.98 -7.57
CA ASN A 18 33.02 4.15 -8.28
C ASN A 18 32.25 2.84 -8.11
N ALA A 19 31.55 2.71 -6.99
CA ALA A 19 30.40 1.84 -6.91
C ALA A 19 29.35 2.42 -7.86
N SER A 20 29.52 2.11 -9.15
CA SER A 20 28.45 2.18 -10.12
C SER A 20 27.32 1.31 -9.57
N ALA A 21 26.32 1.94 -8.95
CA ALA A 21 25.06 1.30 -8.66
C ALA A 21 24.49 0.84 -10.01
N GLN A 22 24.73 -0.42 -10.35
CA GLN A 22 24.17 -1.03 -11.54
C GLN A 22 22.66 -0.94 -11.40
N GLU A 23 22.02 -0.09 -12.20
CA GLU A 23 20.58 -0.02 -12.31
C GLU A 23 20.06 -1.41 -12.67
N SER A 24 19.61 -2.15 -11.67
CA SER A 24 18.96 -3.44 -11.88
C SER A 24 17.64 -3.17 -12.61
N ARG A 25 17.63 -3.43 -13.92
CA ARG A 25 16.43 -3.34 -14.77
C ARG A 25 15.41 -4.39 -14.33
N ILE A 26 14.13 -4.11 -14.51
CA ILE A 26 13.07 -5.12 -14.42
C ILE A 26 13.30 -6.10 -15.56
N VAL A 27 13.50 -7.38 -15.24
CA VAL A 27 13.72 -8.44 -16.21
C VAL A 27 12.51 -9.36 -16.19
N VAL A 28 11.86 -9.52 -17.33
CA VAL A 28 10.86 -10.57 -17.55
C VAL A 28 11.61 -11.79 -18.07
N ARG A 29 11.60 -12.91 -17.33
CA ARG A 29 12.27 -14.13 -17.79
C ARG A 29 11.31 -15.02 -18.57
N SER A 30 11.71 -15.37 -19.77
CA SER A 30 11.13 -16.50 -20.50
C SER A 30 11.75 -17.80 -19.94
N ILE A 31 10.90 -18.76 -19.59
CA ILE A 31 11.28 -20.10 -19.10
C ILE A 31 11.08 -21.15 -20.21
N GLY A 32 10.55 -20.73 -21.35
CA GLY A 32 10.28 -21.52 -22.54
C GLY A 32 9.75 -20.62 -23.64
N LYS A 33 9.41 -21.19 -24.81
CA LYS A 33 9.06 -20.42 -26.02
C LYS A 33 8.04 -19.29 -25.77
N ASP A 34 7.03 -19.55 -24.94
CA ASP A 34 6.01 -18.58 -24.54
C ASP A 34 5.75 -18.56 -23.02
N SER A 35 6.38 -19.45 -22.24
CA SER A 35 6.20 -19.50 -20.79
C SER A 35 7.02 -18.42 -20.09
N ILE A 36 6.40 -17.72 -19.14
CA ILE A 36 7.04 -16.63 -18.38
C ILE A 36 6.89 -16.82 -16.88
N ASN A 37 7.84 -16.25 -16.13
CA ASN A 37 7.59 -15.78 -14.78
C ASN A 37 7.61 -14.24 -14.77
N LEU A 38 6.63 -13.65 -14.11
CA LEU A 38 6.50 -12.19 -14.03
C LEU A 38 6.60 -11.75 -12.57
N PRO A 39 7.67 -11.04 -12.19
CA PRO A 39 7.78 -10.46 -10.86
C PRO A 39 6.87 -9.24 -10.72
N LEU A 40 5.97 -9.29 -9.74
CA LEU A 40 4.93 -8.30 -9.50
C LEU A 40 4.96 -7.82 -8.04
N ASP A 41 4.70 -6.53 -7.82
CA ASP A 41 4.45 -6.00 -6.48
C ASP A 41 3.05 -6.39 -5.98
N ILE A 42 2.75 -6.07 -4.72
CA ILE A 42 1.45 -6.34 -4.10
C ILE A 42 0.24 -5.72 -4.82
N ASN A 43 0.48 -4.73 -5.69
CA ASN A 43 -0.54 -4.06 -6.50
C ASN A 43 -0.56 -4.56 -7.95
N TYR A 44 0.14 -5.66 -8.25
CA TYR A 44 0.23 -6.30 -9.58
C TYR A 44 0.90 -5.44 -10.66
N TYR A 45 1.83 -4.56 -10.27
CA TYR A 45 2.72 -3.87 -11.21
C TYR A 45 4.06 -4.61 -11.34
N LEU A 46 4.69 -4.52 -12.52
CA LEU A 46 6.01 -5.11 -12.75
C LEU A 46 7.03 -4.51 -11.77
N THR A 47 7.81 -5.36 -11.13
CA THR A 47 8.87 -4.94 -10.22
C THR A 47 10.12 -5.79 -10.44
N LYS A 48 11.23 -5.44 -9.78
CA LYS A 48 12.42 -6.28 -9.82
C LYS A 48 12.13 -7.58 -9.05
N GLU A 49 12.71 -8.70 -9.47
CA GLU A 49 12.51 -10.00 -8.79
C GLU A 49 12.78 -9.95 -7.29
N THR A 50 13.78 -9.18 -6.88
CA THR A 50 14.14 -8.99 -5.48
C THR A 50 13.08 -8.24 -4.67
N CYS A 51 12.14 -7.56 -5.33
CA CYS A 51 11.03 -6.80 -4.73
C CYS A 51 9.66 -7.38 -5.08
N ALA A 52 9.62 -8.58 -5.66
CA ALA A 52 8.35 -9.21 -5.99
C ALA A 52 7.64 -9.69 -4.72
N ASP A 53 6.37 -9.34 -4.59
CA ASP A 53 5.45 -9.97 -3.64
C ASP A 53 4.75 -11.17 -4.28
N ILE A 54 4.57 -11.09 -5.60
CA ILE A 54 3.79 -11.99 -6.42
C ILE A 54 4.63 -12.44 -7.61
N ILE A 55 4.59 -13.73 -7.92
CA ILE A 55 5.14 -14.27 -9.17
C ILE A 55 3.98 -14.81 -10.00
N ARG A 56 3.76 -14.25 -11.20
CA ARG A 56 2.80 -14.79 -12.18
C ARG A 56 3.50 -15.79 -13.08
N TYR A 57 2.97 -17.00 -13.13
CA TYR A 57 3.28 -18.02 -14.12
C TYR A 57 2.19 -18.04 -15.19
N GLY A 58 2.59 -18.15 -16.45
CA GLY A 58 1.65 -18.29 -17.56
C GLY A 58 2.34 -18.26 -18.91
N HIS A 59 1.55 -18.20 -19.97
CA HIS A 59 2.07 -18.01 -21.32
C HIS A 59 1.83 -16.58 -21.79
N PHE A 60 2.84 -15.96 -22.39
CA PHE A 60 2.78 -14.61 -22.92
C PHE A 60 3.34 -14.56 -24.33
N ASN A 61 2.55 -14.04 -25.26
CA ASN A 61 2.98 -13.77 -26.61
C ASN A 61 3.56 -12.34 -26.66
N PHE A 62 4.88 -12.23 -26.74
CA PHE A 62 5.59 -10.94 -26.77
C PHE A 62 5.34 -10.11 -28.02
N GLU A 63 5.07 -10.75 -29.17
CA GLU A 63 4.78 -10.02 -30.43
C GLU A 63 3.42 -9.32 -30.37
N LYS A 64 2.43 -9.99 -29.74
CA LYS A 64 1.07 -9.48 -29.60
C LYS A 64 0.82 -8.73 -28.29
N GLY A 65 1.72 -8.87 -27.31
CA GLY A 65 1.56 -8.29 -25.98
C GLY A 65 0.41 -8.89 -25.17
N ILE A 66 0.09 -10.19 -25.35
CA ILE A 66 -1.07 -10.83 -24.73
C ILE A 66 -0.72 -12.08 -23.93
N PHE A 67 -1.44 -12.30 -22.82
CA PHE A 67 -1.43 -13.57 -22.09
C PHE A 67 -2.26 -14.62 -22.80
N LEU A 68 -1.87 -15.89 -22.70
CA LEU A 68 -2.54 -17.02 -23.33
C LEU A 68 -2.71 -18.16 -22.34
N GLY A 69 -3.85 -18.85 -22.41
CA GLY A 69 -4.11 -20.03 -21.61
C GLY A 69 -4.13 -19.74 -20.10
N LYS A 70 -3.78 -20.76 -19.31
CA LYS A 70 -3.84 -20.68 -17.85
C LYS A 70 -2.75 -19.75 -17.30
N ILE A 71 -3.15 -18.94 -16.32
CA ILE A 71 -2.23 -18.21 -15.46
C ILE A 71 -2.35 -18.70 -14.01
N LYS A 72 -1.27 -18.53 -13.26
CA LYS A 72 -1.22 -18.77 -11.83
C LYS A 72 -0.32 -17.74 -11.16
N ASP A 73 -0.90 -16.97 -10.26
CA ASP A 73 -0.18 -16.03 -9.40
C ASP A 73 0.07 -16.70 -8.05
N VAL A 74 1.31 -16.67 -7.58
CA VAL A 74 1.68 -17.21 -6.26
C VAL A 74 2.43 -16.17 -5.44
N SER A 75 2.41 -16.32 -4.13
CA SER A 75 3.24 -15.50 -3.25
C SER A 75 4.72 -15.80 -3.47
N ASN A 76 5.55 -14.76 -3.55
CA ASN A 76 7.00 -14.89 -3.67
C ASN A 76 7.65 -15.47 -2.39
N THR A 77 7.03 -15.29 -1.22
CA THR A 77 7.52 -15.85 0.06
C THR A 77 7.04 -17.29 0.30
N ASN A 78 5.97 -17.72 -0.37
CA ASN A 78 5.41 -19.05 -0.25
C ASN A 78 4.76 -19.49 -1.58
N ALA A 79 5.49 -20.26 -2.38
CA ALA A 79 5.00 -20.73 -3.68
C ALA A 79 3.78 -21.66 -3.61
N ASN A 80 3.48 -22.24 -2.44
CA ASN A 80 2.27 -23.04 -2.22
C ASN A 80 1.03 -22.16 -1.97
N LEU A 81 1.22 -20.88 -1.65
CA LEU A 81 0.15 -19.92 -1.51
C LEU A 81 -0.23 -19.35 -2.88
N ILE A 82 -1.31 -19.89 -3.43
CA ILE A 82 -1.91 -19.45 -4.69
C ILE A 82 -2.75 -18.20 -4.43
N LEU A 83 -2.47 -17.14 -5.19
CA LEU A 83 -3.12 -15.84 -5.07
C LEU A 83 -4.16 -15.62 -6.17
N THR A 84 -3.88 -16.05 -7.40
CA THR A 84 -4.87 -15.98 -8.48
C THR A 84 -4.70 -17.18 -9.39
N GLU A 85 -5.82 -17.79 -9.81
CA GLU A 85 -5.86 -18.72 -10.93
C GLU A 85 -6.89 -18.25 -11.93
N GLY A 86 -6.58 -18.41 -13.22
CA GLY A 86 -7.47 -17.99 -14.29
C GLY A 86 -6.97 -18.41 -15.67
N ASN A 87 -7.69 -18.00 -16.70
CA ASN A 87 -7.40 -18.40 -18.08
C ASN A 87 -7.68 -17.28 -19.08
N TYR A 88 -6.83 -17.20 -20.11
CA TYR A 88 -6.97 -16.32 -21.26
C TYR A 88 -7.21 -17.14 -22.53
N ASN A 89 -8.10 -16.68 -23.40
CA ASN A 89 -8.35 -17.30 -24.69
C ASN A 89 -7.23 -16.96 -25.71
N LYS A 90 -7.34 -17.47 -26.93
CA LYS A 90 -6.36 -17.25 -28.01
C LYS A 90 -6.20 -15.78 -28.46
N ASN A 91 -7.13 -14.91 -28.07
CA ASN A 91 -7.13 -13.48 -28.36
C ASN A 91 -6.54 -12.65 -27.21
N GLY A 92 -6.15 -13.29 -26.09
CA GLY A 92 -5.66 -12.58 -24.91
C GLY A 92 -6.77 -12.06 -24.01
N GLU A 93 -7.99 -12.60 -24.12
CA GLU A 93 -9.12 -12.15 -23.33
C GLU A 93 -9.40 -13.14 -22.20
N LYS A 94 -9.68 -12.65 -20.99
CA LYS A 94 -10.08 -13.48 -19.85
C LYS A 94 -11.30 -14.33 -20.22
N ASP A 95 -11.19 -15.64 -20.03
CA ASP A 95 -12.22 -16.62 -20.39
C ASP A 95 -12.18 -17.81 -19.42
N GLY A 96 -13.27 -18.03 -18.70
CA GLY A 96 -13.41 -19.06 -17.69
C GLY A 96 -13.43 -18.51 -16.25
N GLU A 97 -13.29 -19.41 -15.29
CA GLU A 97 -13.30 -19.09 -13.86
C GLU A 97 -12.02 -18.39 -13.42
N PHE A 98 -12.19 -17.42 -12.53
CA PHE A 98 -11.12 -16.75 -11.81
C PHE A 98 -11.39 -16.82 -10.31
N VAL A 99 -10.36 -17.18 -9.55
CA VAL A 99 -10.40 -17.19 -8.08
C VAL A 99 -9.20 -16.38 -7.59
N VAL A 100 -9.46 -15.40 -6.72
CA VAL A 100 -8.48 -14.42 -6.25
C VAL A 100 -8.46 -14.45 -4.72
N TYR A 101 -7.27 -14.59 -4.15
CA TYR A 101 -6.96 -14.57 -2.73
C TYR A 101 -6.02 -13.41 -2.41
N ASN A 102 -6.06 -12.93 -1.17
CA ASN A 102 -5.08 -11.97 -0.66
C ASN A 102 -3.78 -12.69 -0.22
N PRO A 103 -2.71 -11.95 0.11
CA PRO A 103 -1.45 -12.55 0.59
C PRO A 103 -1.56 -13.33 1.91
N LYS A 104 -2.68 -13.25 2.62
CA LYS A 104 -2.97 -14.06 3.81
C LYS A 104 -3.68 -15.37 3.46
N GLY A 105 -4.02 -15.60 2.19
CA GLY A 105 -4.78 -16.76 1.72
C GLY A 105 -6.30 -16.63 1.92
N THR A 106 -6.80 -15.45 2.23
CA THR A 106 -8.24 -15.18 2.34
C THR A 106 -8.82 -14.92 0.96
N LEU A 107 -9.94 -15.58 0.62
CA LEU A 107 -10.66 -15.35 -0.63
C LEU A 107 -11.08 -13.88 -0.74
N GLN A 108 -10.73 -13.22 -1.84
CA GLN A 108 -11.11 -11.84 -2.16
C GLN A 108 -12.15 -11.74 -3.25
N ALA A 109 -12.08 -12.59 -4.27
CA ALA A 109 -13.06 -12.62 -5.33
C ALA A 109 -13.12 -13.98 -6.02
N LYS A 110 -14.31 -14.33 -6.52
CA LYS A 110 -14.49 -15.44 -7.45
C LYS A 110 -15.63 -15.16 -8.42
N GLY A 111 -15.49 -15.68 -9.64
CA GLY A 111 -16.51 -15.63 -10.67
C GLY A 111 -15.91 -16.01 -12.02
N SER A 112 -16.61 -15.70 -13.10
CA SER A 112 -16.16 -16.06 -14.45
C SER A 112 -16.08 -14.86 -15.37
N PHE A 113 -15.18 -14.94 -16.34
CA PHE A 113 -15.13 -14.02 -17.47
C PHE A 113 -15.49 -14.74 -18.77
N LYS A 114 -16.03 -13.99 -19.73
CA LYS A 114 -16.13 -14.38 -21.13
C LYS A 114 -15.67 -13.21 -22.00
N ASN A 115 -14.61 -13.41 -22.78
CA ASN A 115 -14.03 -12.40 -23.65
C ASN A 115 -13.80 -11.05 -22.92
N ASN A 116 -13.07 -11.09 -21.79
CA ASN A 116 -12.79 -9.93 -20.92
C ASN A 116 -14.01 -9.32 -20.20
N ARG A 117 -15.22 -9.85 -20.38
CA ARG A 117 -16.42 -9.38 -19.68
C ARG A 117 -16.78 -10.31 -18.53
N TYR A 118 -17.18 -9.74 -17.40
CA TYR A 118 -17.75 -10.52 -16.30
C TYR A 118 -18.96 -11.33 -16.81
N THR A 119 -19.11 -12.58 -16.36
CA THR A 119 -20.26 -13.43 -16.66
C THR A 119 -20.66 -14.24 -15.44
N GLY A 120 -21.96 -14.57 -15.34
CA GLY A 120 -22.50 -15.32 -14.23
C GLY A 120 -22.41 -14.54 -12.92
N LYS A 121 -22.31 -15.27 -11.82
CA LYS A 121 -22.26 -14.70 -10.47
C LYS A 121 -20.83 -14.37 -10.06
N TRP A 122 -20.65 -13.18 -9.53
CA TRP A 122 -19.42 -12.72 -8.90
C TRP A 122 -19.64 -12.49 -7.41
N GLU A 123 -18.69 -12.97 -6.62
CA GLU A 123 -18.66 -12.79 -5.17
C GLU A 123 -17.34 -12.14 -4.79
N MET A 124 -17.41 -11.06 -4.03
CA MET A 124 -16.27 -10.30 -3.55
C MET A 124 -16.30 -10.18 -2.03
N TYR A 125 -15.12 -10.09 -1.44
CA TYR A 125 -14.90 -10.18 0.00
C TYR A 125 -13.88 -9.13 0.44
N PHE A 126 -14.06 -8.63 1.66
CA PHE A 126 -13.10 -7.77 2.34
C PHE A 126 -11.82 -8.54 2.71
N GLU A 127 -10.77 -7.83 3.12
CA GLU A 127 -9.49 -8.43 3.52
C GLU A 127 -9.59 -9.41 4.70
N ASP A 128 -10.62 -9.27 5.53
CA ASP A 128 -10.93 -10.17 6.64
C ASP A 128 -11.81 -11.37 6.23
N GLY A 129 -12.18 -11.46 4.96
CA GLY A 129 -12.99 -12.54 4.39
C GLY A 129 -14.49 -12.35 4.53
N LYS A 130 -14.97 -11.23 5.08
CA LYS A 130 -16.41 -10.93 5.10
C LYS A 130 -16.92 -10.61 3.68
N PRO A 131 -18.17 -10.97 3.35
CA PRO A 131 -18.78 -10.57 2.08
C PRO A 131 -18.74 -9.05 1.90
N GLN A 132 -18.38 -8.59 0.71
CA GLN A 132 -18.33 -7.19 0.33
C GLN A 132 -19.39 -6.86 -0.72
N MET A 133 -19.45 -7.65 -1.79
CA MET A 133 -20.36 -7.41 -2.91
C MET A 133 -20.70 -8.74 -3.59
N VAL A 134 -21.95 -8.87 -4.02
CA VAL A 134 -22.38 -9.92 -4.95
C VAL A 134 -23.13 -9.25 -6.10
N PHE A 135 -22.77 -9.63 -7.31
CA PHE A 135 -23.45 -9.21 -8.52
C PHE A 135 -23.51 -10.34 -9.53
N GLU A 136 -24.47 -10.24 -10.46
CA GLU A 136 -24.65 -11.19 -11.54
C GLU A 136 -24.61 -10.46 -12.88
N VAL A 137 -24.07 -11.14 -13.89
CA VAL A 137 -24.01 -10.62 -15.26
C VAL A 137 -24.65 -11.63 -16.20
N ASN A 138 -25.77 -11.23 -16.80
CA ASN A 138 -26.52 -12.02 -17.75
C ASN A 138 -26.72 -11.19 -19.02
N ASN A 139 -26.30 -11.69 -20.18
CA ASN A 139 -26.39 -10.99 -21.48
C ASN A 139 -25.87 -9.53 -21.43
N ASP A 140 -24.68 -9.33 -20.85
CA ASP A 140 -24.04 -8.03 -20.63
C ASP A 140 -24.77 -7.07 -19.65
N GLU A 141 -25.86 -7.51 -19.03
CA GLU A 141 -26.56 -6.72 -18.00
C GLU A 141 -26.11 -7.09 -16.59
N PHE A 142 -25.68 -6.09 -15.83
CA PHE A 142 -25.30 -6.24 -14.43
C PHE A 142 -26.52 -6.12 -13.52
N THR A 143 -26.58 -7.00 -12.52
CA THR A 143 -27.54 -6.93 -11.40
C THR A 143 -26.76 -7.05 -10.10
N ILE A 144 -26.70 -5.96 -9.32
CA ILE A 144 -26.07 -5.98 -7.99
C ILE A 144 -27.08 -6.53 -7.00
N THR A 145 -26.81 -7.68 -6.40
CA THR A 145 -27.76 -8.34 -5.49
C THR A 145 -27.51 -7.96 -4.03
N SER A 146 -26.26 -7.77 -3.63
CA SER A 146 -25.92 -7.42 -2.25
C SER A 146 -24.61 -6.64 -2.14
N ILE A 147 -24.56 -5.72 -1.18
CA ILE A 147 -23.35 -4.98 -0.79
C ILE A 147 -23.36 -4.88 0.73
N TRP A 148 -22.23 -5.12 1.37
CA TRP A 148 -22.03 -4.95 2.80
C TRP A 148 -21.00 -3.86 3.07
N ASP A 149 -21.06 -3.25 4.26
CA ASP A 149 -19.96 -2.46 4.79
C ASP A 149 -18.96 -3.33 5.59
N GLU A 150 -17.83 -2.76 5.99
CA GLU A 150 -16.77 -3.47 6.74
C GLU A 150 -17.24 -4.03 8.10
N ARG A 151 -18.34 -3.48 8.63
CA ARG A 151 -18.97 -3.96 9.88
C ARG A 151 -19.93 -5.13 9.62
N GLY A 152 -20.13 -5.53 8.36
CA GLY A 152 -21.03 -6.60 7.94
C GLY A 152 -22.49 -6.17 7.81
N ARG A 153 -22.80 -4.86 7.81
CA ARG A 153 -24.17 -4.38 7.59
C ARG A 153 -24.47 -4.36 6.11
N LYS A 154 -25.61 -4.92 5.70
CA LYS A 154 -26.08 -4.83 4.31
C LYS A 154 -26.49 -3.40 3.96
N ILE A 155 -25.83 -2.83 2.96
CA ILE A 155 -26.13 -1.54 2.34
C ILE A 155 -27.09 -1.72 1.16
N ILE A 156 -26.88 -2.79 0.40
CA ILE A 156 -27.81 -3.28 -0.63
C ILE A 156 -28.25 -4.68 -0.22
N ASP A 157 -29.55 -4.91 -0.16
CA ASP A 157 -30.15 -6.21 0.13
C ASP A 157 -31.17 -6.57 -0.94
N ASN A 158 -31.03 -7.76 -1.55
CA ASN A 158 -31.81 -8.20 -2.70
C ASN A 158 -31.93 -7.13 -3.81
N GLY A 159 -30.82 -6.43 -4.06
CA GLY A 159 -30.72 -5.39 -5.08
C GLY A 159 -31.46 -4.09 -4.78
N VAL A 160 -31.88 -3.87 -3.52
CA VAL A 160 -32.51 -2.63 -3.07
C VAL A 160 -31.60 -1.91 -2.09
N GLY A 161 -31.40 -0.61 -2.33
CA GLY A 161 -30.68 0.27 -1.40
C GLY A 161 -30.01 1.44 -2.10
N THR A 162 -29.14 2.15 -1.37
CA THR A 162 -28.38 3.29 -1.91
C THR A 162 -26.96 2.85 -2.22
N TYR A 163 -26.62 2.81 -3.51
CA TYR A 163 -25.28 2.54 -3.99
C TYR A 163 -24.40 3.78 -3.84
N ARG A 164 -23.17 3.58 -3.38
CA ARG A 164 -22.13 4.62 -3.35
C ARG A 164 -20.75 3.98 -3.47
N THR A 165 -19.95 4.43 -4.43
CA THR A 165 -18.53 4.08 -4.55
C THR A 165 -17.67 5.34 -4.72
N VAL A 166 -16.38 5.22 -4.42
CA VAL A 166 -15.38 6.28 -4.58
C VAL A 166 -14.17 5.68 -5.30
N SER A 167 -13.78 6.26 -6.45
CA SER A 167 -12.58 5.84 -7.18
C SER A 167 -11.29 6.33 -6.49
N GLU A 168 -10.14 5.83 -6.93
CA GLU A 168 -8.83 6.27 -6.43
C GLU A 168 -8.59 7.78 -6.67
N GLU A 169 -9.16 8.34 -7.74
CA GLU A 169 -9.11 9.76 -8.09
C GLU A 169 -10.17 10.61 -7.35
N GLY A 170 -10.90 10.01 -6.40
CA GLY A 170 -11.92 10.71 -5.61
C GLY A 170 -13.23 10.95 -6.36
N ILE A 171 -13.49 10.23 -7.45
CA ILE A 171 -14.77 10.30 -8.16
C ILE A 171 -15.82 9.48 -7.41
N ILE A 172 -16.94 10.11 -7.09
CA ILE A 172 -18.03 9.52 -6.32
C ILE A 172 -19.18 9.19 -7.28
N LEU A 173 -19.53 7.90 -7.38
CA LEU A 173 -20.74 7.45 -8.08
C LEU A 173 -21.78 7.03 -7.04
N SER A 174 -22.99 7.56 -7.14
CA SER A 174 -24.08 7.22 -6.22
C SER A 174 -25.47 7.28 -6.84
N GLY A 175 -26.38 6.44 -6.32
CA GLY A 175 -27.78 6.43 -6.69
C GLY A 175 -28.53 5.28 -6.02
N LYS A 176 -29.83 5.15 -6.30
CA LYS A 176 -30.65 4.06 -5.75
C LYS A 176 -30.66 2.87 -6.68
N LEU A 177 -30.59 1.68 -6.11
CA LEU A 177 -30.82 0.43 -6.80
C LEU A 177 -32.22 -0.09 -6.48
N LEU A 178 -32.89 -0.61 -7.51
CA LEU A 178 -34.12 -1.37 -7.41
C LEU A 178 -33.98 -2.63 -8.26
N ASN A 179 -34.17 -3.81 -7.67
CA ASN A 179 -33.89 -5.11 -8.31
C ASN A 179 -32.47 -5.16 -8.91
N GLY A 180 -31.50 -4.55 -8.23
CA GLY A 180 -30.08 -4.55 -8.57
C GLY A 180 -29.69 -3.68 -9.75
N LYS A 181 -30.61 -2.87 -10.28
CA LYS A 181 -30.40 -1.95 -11.40
C LYS A 181 -30.61 -0.48 -10.97
N PRO A 182 -29.98 0.49 -11.65
CA PRO A 182 -30.19 1.91 -11.39
C PRO A 182 -31.66 2.33 -11.47
N GLU A 183 -32.14 3.05 -10.46
CA GLU A 183 -33.46 3.66 -10.43
C GLU A 183 -33.38 5.12 -9.91
N GLY A 184 -34.22 6.00 -10.47
CA GLY A 184 -34.27 7.40 -10.10
C GLY A 184 -33.02 8.18 -10.53
N LYS A 185 -32.62 9.16 -9.72
CA LYS A 185 -31.47 10.04 -10.02
C LYS A 185 -30.17 9.38 -9.58
N TRP A 186 -29.20 9.35 -10.50
CA TRP A 186 -27.83 8.92 -10.29
C TRP A 186 -26.86 10.06 -10.58
N THR A 187 -25.76 10.10 -9.84
CA THR A 187 -24.76 11.16 -9.96
C THR A 187 -23.35 10.60 -9.94
N LEU A 188 -22.52 11.10 -10.85
CA LEU A 188 -21.07 11.00 -10.82
C LEU A 188 -20.51 12.38 -10.45
N SER A 189 -19.77 12.49 -9.36
CA SER A 189 -19.31 13.76 -8.80
C SER A 189 -17.84 13.71 -8.43
N ASN A 190 -17.18 14.86 -8.33
CA ASN A 190 -15.84 14.99 -7.76
C ASN A 190 -15.96 15.85 -6.49
N ALA A 191 -15.30 15.47 -5.39
CA ALA A 191 -15.35 16.21 -4.12
C ALA A 191 -14.93 17.70 -4.23
N THR A 192 -14.14 18.04 -5.24
CA THR A 192 -13.65 19.41 -5.51
C THR A 192 -14.61 20.27 -6.33
N LEU A 193 -15.61 19.67 -7.00
CA LEU A 193 -16.54 20.38 -7.85
C LEU A 193 -17.88 20.58 -7.13
N ASN A 194 -18.39 21.81 -7.14
CA ASN A 194 -19.70 22.15 -6.58
C ASN A 194 -20.90 21.59 -7.37
N ARG A 195 -20.65 20.90 -8.50
CA ARG A 195 -21.70 20.27 -9.33
C ARG A 195 -21.27 18.87 -9.79
N PRO A 196 -22.23 17.94 -10.02
CA PRO A 196 -21.93 16.63 -10.60
C PRO A 196 -21.29 16.75 -11.98
N LEU A 197 -20.39 15.83 -12.29
CA LEU A 197 -19.81 15.62 -13.62
C LEU A 197 -20.85 15.02 -14.58
N VAL A 198 -21.62 14.07 -14.08
CA VAL A 198 -22.71 13.41 -14.80
C VAL A 198 -23.91 13.27 -13.86
N THR A 199 -25.10 13.55 -14.38
CA THR A 199 -26.36 13.17 -13.75
C THR A 199 -27.16 12.33 -14.72
N GLU A 200 -27.71 11.21 -14.28
CA GLU A 200 -28.59 10.37 -15.09
C GLU A 200 -29.90 10.08 -14.35
N TYR A 201 -30.96 9.84 -15.11
CA TYR A 201 -32.28 9.50 -14.60
C TYR A 201 -32.74 8.17 -15.16
N TYR A 202 -33.25 7.34 -14.27
CA TYR A 202 -33.75 6.00 -14.56
C TYR A 202 -35.18 5.86 -14.10
N LYS A 203 -35.98 5.09 -14.85
CA LYS A 203 -37.35 4.76 -14.50
C LYS A 203 -37.64 3.32 -14.91
N LYS A 204 -38.20 2.52 -14.01
CA LYS A 204 -38.43 1.08 -14.23
C LYS A 204 -37.14 0.37 -14.64
N ASN A 205 -36.01 0.71 -13.99
CA ASN A 205 -34.69 0.12 -14.24
C ASN A 205 -34.12 0.36 -15.65
N GLN A 206 -34.63 1.36 -16.37
CA GLN A 206 -34.16 1.75 -17.70
C GLN A 206 -33.66 3.19 -17.70
N PHE A 207 -32.58 3.44 -18.44
CA PHE A 207 -32.05 4.78 -18.67
C PHE A 207 -33.08 5.63 -19.44
N VAL A 208 -33.32 6.85 -18.98
CA VAL A 208 -34.25 7.79 -19.59
C VAL A 208 -33.51 8.94 -20.27
N LYS A 209 -32.60 9.58 -19.53
CA LYS A 209 -31.81 10.72 -19.99
C LYS A 209 -30.65 10.97 -19.04
N GLY A 210 -29.64 11.68 -19.53
CA GLY A 210 -28.54 12.16 -18.72
C GLY A 210 -28.08 13.55 -19.12
N GLU A 211 -27.19 14.09 -18.30
CA GLU A 211 -26.56 15.38 -18.49
C GLU A 211 -25.09 15.28 -18.08
N THR A 212 -24.21 15.80 -18.94
CA THR A 212 -22.78 15.95 -18.67
C THR A 212 -22.43 17.44 -18.61
N LEU A 213 -21.17 17.75 -18.29
CA LEU A 213 -20.65 19.11 -18.43
C LEU A 213 -20.76 19.69 -19.85
N MET A 214 -20.90 18.83 -20.88
CA MET A 214 -21.04 19.22 -22.29
C MET A 214 -22.51 19.37 -22.74
N GLY A 215 -23.48 19.02 -21.88
CA GLY A 215 -24.91 19.09 -22.19
C GLY A 215 -25.66 17.76 -22.02
N PRO A 216 -26.97 17.76 -22.32
CA PRO A 216 -27.88 16.63 -22.15
C PRO A 216 -27.71 15.55 -23.23
N TYR A 217 -28.11 14.32 -22.92
CA TYR A 217 -28.12 13.18 -23.84
C TYR A 217 -29.21 12.15 -23.47
N THR A 218 -29.59 11.32 -24.44
CA THR A 218 -30.70 10.35 -24.34
C THR A 218 -30.43 9.03 -25.05
N ASP A 219 -29.25 8.87 -25.66
CA ASP A 219 -28.87 7.69 -26.45
C ASP A 219 -28.63 6.45 -25.57
N LYS A 220 -27.78 6.57 -24.56
CA LYS A 220 -27.47 5.49 -23.60
C LYS A 220 -26.84 6.04 -22.33
N SER A 221 -26.86 5.22 -21.28
CA SER A 221 -26.09 5.52 -20.07
C SER A 221 -24.60 5.57 -20.34
N LYS A 222 -23.92 6.50 -19.67
CA LYS A 222 -22.47 6.68 -19.59
C LYS A 222 -21.90 6.26 -18.23
N LEU A 223 -22.76 5.86 -17.28
CA LEU A 223 -22.32 5.40 -15.96
C LEU A 223 -21.86 3.94 -16.01
N VAL A 224 -20.72 3.66 -15.40
CA VAL A 224 -20.17 2.31 -15.24
C VAL A 224 -20.23 1.98 -13.76
N LEU A 225 -21.12 1.06 -13.36
CA LEU A 225 -21.30 0.69 -11.96
C LEU A 225 -20.17 -0.20 -11.46
N ILE A 226 -19.73 -1.14 -12.29
CA ILE A 226 -18.68 -2.12 -12.00
C ILE A 226 -17.56 -1.92 -13.02
N GLU A 227 -16.41 -1.48 -12.54
CA GLU A 227 -15.29 -1.20 -13.42
C GLU A 227 -14.66 -2.48 -13.98
N PRO A 228 -14.23 -2.49 -15.25
CA PRO A 228 -13.52 -3.63 -15.84
C PRO A 228 -12.25 -4.03 -15.07
N ASN A 229 -11.65 -3.10 -14.33
CA ASN A 229 -10.39 -3.27 -13.61
C ASN A 229 -10.57 -3.33 -12.09
N LEU A 230 -11.80 -3.64 -11.64
CA LEU A 230 -12.14 -3.71 -10.22
C LEU A 230 -11.20 -4.63 -9.41
N LEU A 231 -10.69 -5.69 -10.04
CA LEU A 231 -9.79 -6.66 -9.42
C LEU A 231 -8.34 -6.32 -9.73
N LYS A 232 -7.51 -6.13 -8.69
CA LYS A 232 -6.12 -5.67 -8.82
C LYS A 232 -5.27 -6.55 -9.76
N PHE A 233 -5.54 -7.85 -9.84
CA PHE A 233 -4.76 -8.78 -10.68
C PHE A 233 -4.77 -8.41 -12.16
N THR A 234 -5.78 -7.68 -12.64
CA THR A 234 -5.88 -7.25 -14.05
C THR A 234 -4.85 -6.17 -14.38
N ARG A 235 -4.27 -5.49 -13.38
CA ARG A 235 -3.20 -4.49 -13.60
C ARG A 235 -1.96 -5.09 -14.26
N ALA A 236 -1.66 -6.36 -13.98
CA ALA A 236 -0.55 -7.08 -14.59
C ALA A 236 -0.72 -7.28 -16.12
N GLU A 237 -1.95 -7.18 -16.65
CA GLU A 237 -2.19 -7.22 -18.11
C GLU A 237 -1.58 -6.02 -18.82
N ARG A 238 -1.35 -4.91 -18.11
CA ARG A 238 -0.81 -3.66 -18.68
C ARG A 238 0.71 -3.65 -18.77
N MET A 239 1.40 -4.62 -18.16
CA MET A 239 2.87 -4.68 -18.12
C MET A 239 3.52 -3.35 -17.68
N MET A 240 2.86 -2.63 -16.76
CA MET A 240 3.36 -1.36 -16.24
C MET A 240 4.31 -1.60 -15.08
N ALA A 241 5.46 -0.94 -15.10
CA ALA A 241 6.38 -0.93 -13.97
C ALA A 241 5.79 -0.18 -12.77
N THR A 242 6.06 -0.69 -11.57
CA THR A 242 5.69 -0.02 -10.33
C THR A 242 6.45 1.30 -10.21
N SER A 243 5.77 2.32 -9.70
CA SER A 243 6.42 3.56 -9.23
C SER A 243 6.97 3.41 -7.81
N THR A 244 6.66 2.31 -7.13
CA THR A 244 7.14 2.02 -5.77
C THR A 244 8.64 1.69 -5.82
N PRO A 245 9.50 2.43 -5.10
CA PRO A 245 10.93 2.16 -5.10
C PRO A 245 11.24 0.74 -4.62
N CYS A 246 11.99 -0.01 -5.42
CA CYS A 246 12.43 -1.37 -5.07
C CYS A 246 13.65 -1.31 -4.13
N ALA A 247 13.40 -1.46 -2.83
CA ALA A 247 14.44 -1.70 -1.82
C ALA A 247 14.79 -3.20 -1.79
N GLY A 248 15.59 -3.65 -2.77
CA GLY A 248 15.87 -5.05 -3.08
C GLY A 248 15.98 -6.05 -1.91
N SER A 249 15.34 -7.20 -2.12
CA SER A 249 15.30 -8.42 -1.32
C SER A 249 14.35 -8.31 -0.13
N LEU A 250 13.65 -9.40 0.19
CA LEU A 250 13.02 -9.60 1.50
C LEU A 250 14.10 -9.45 2.58
N ILE A 251 14.35 -8.22 2.98
CA ILE A 251 15.01 -7.93 4.22
C ILE A 251 14.00 -8.40 5.27
N GLN A 252 14.35 -9.42 6.03
CA GLN A 252 13.65 -9.68 7.29
C GLN A 252 13.99 -8.53 8.23
N VAL A 253 13.24 -7.43 8.08
CA VAL A 253 13.32 -6.25 8.93
C VAL A 253 12.56 -6.58 10.20
N GLN A 254 13.27 -6.67 11.30
CA GLN A 254 12.66 -6.62 12.62
C GLN A 254 13.06 -5.30 13.25
N SER A 255 12.09 -4.45 13.56
CA SER A 255 12.32 -3.26 14.37
C SER A 255 12.80 -3.67 15.77
N ALA A 256 13.54 -2.77 16.43
CA ALA A 256 13.91 -2.93 17.82
C ALA A 256 12.67 -3.16 18.71
N LYS A 257 12.86 -3.95 19.78
CA LYS A 257 11.78 -4.33 20.70
C LYS A 257 12.25 -4.26 22.14
N TYR A 258 11.36 -3.89 23.04
CA TYR A 258 11.59 -4.10 24.47
C TYR A 258 11.05 -5.45 24.90
N LYS A 259 11.83 -6.21 25.67
CA LYS A 259 11.50 -7.59 26.08
C LYS A 259 10.13 -7.73 26.77
N ASN A 260 9.65 -6.67 27.43
CA ASN A 260 8.41 -6.66 28.18
C ASN A 260 7.26 -5.93 27.46
N GLY A 261 7.41 -5.65 26.16
CA GLY A 261 6.41 -4.93 25.37
C GLY A 261 6.62 -3.42 25.33
N ILE A 262 5.93 -2.76 24.40
CA ILE A 262 6.12 -1.33 24.09
C ILE A 262 5.57 -0.41 25.20
N ASP A 263 4.45 -0.79 25.83
CA ASP A 263 3.84 -0.02 26.93
C ASP A 263 4.78 0.06 28.14
N ALA A 264 5.39 -1.07 28.52
CA ALA A 264 6.37 -1.13 29.60
C ALA A 264 7.62 -0.27 29.32
N PHE A 265 7.99 -0.10 28.05
CA PHE A 265 9.09 0.80 27.67
C PHE A 265 8.68 2.27 27.77
N GLY A 266 7.44 2.60 27.39
CA GLY A 266 6.83 3.91 27.64
C GLY A 266 6.85 4.28 29.13
N ASP A 267 6.45 3.36 30.00
CA ASP A 267 6.47 3.60 31.46
C ASP A 267 7.87 3.87 32.00
N ILE A 268 8.91 3.29 31.39
CA ILE A 268 10.30 3.54 31.77
C ILE A 268 10.71 4.96 31.33
N ILE A 269 10.42 5.35 30.08
CA ILE A 269 10.69 6.70 29.59
C ILE A 269 10.00 7.74 30.48
N ALA A 270 8.71 7.54 30.77
CA ALA A 270 7.92 8.42 31.62
C ALA A 270 8.59 8.60 32.99
N ARG A 271 8.94 7.50 33.67
CA ARG A 271 9.60 7.55 34.98
C ARG A 271 10.98 8.19 34.93
N SER A 272 11.76 7.95 33.87
CA SER A 272 13.10 8.52 33.70
C SER A 272 13.06 10.05 33.64
N VAL A 273 12.06 10.64 32.96
CA VAL A 273 12.02 12.09 32.73
C VAL A 273 11.13 12.85 33.71
N THR A 274 10.14 12.20 34.34
CA THR A 274 9.17 12.84 35.24
C THR A 274 9.85 13.55 36.41
N GLU A 275 10.81 12.90 37.07
CA GLU A 275 11.53 13.50 38.20
C GLU A 275 12.18 14.84 37.80
N TYR A 276 12.82 14.89 36.62
CA TYR A 276 13.43 16.11 36.11
C TYR A 276 12.39 17.15 35.71
N LEU A 277 11.36 16.76 34.95
CA LEU A 277 10.35 17.68 34.45
C LEU A 277 9.52 18.32 35.57
N ASN A 278 9.36 17.64 36.71
CA ASN A 278 8.74 18.22 37.90
C ASN A 278 9.57 19.36 38.54
N THR A 279 10.86 19.48 38.22
CA THR A 279 11.71 20.60 38.68
C THR A 279 11.69 21.81 37.75
N VAL A 280 11.01 21.70 36.61
CA VAL A 280 10.93 22.74 35.58
C VAL A 280 9.55 23.38 35.63
N ASP A 281 9.48 24.71 35.60
CA ASP A 281 8.21 25.40 35.41
C ASP A 281 7.72 25.22 33.95
N LEU A 282 6.76 24.31 33.78
CA LEU A 282 6.16 24.01 32.48
C LEU A 282 4.97 24.90 32.13
N SER A 283 4.52 25.78 33.04
CA SER A 283 3.32 26.62 32.83
C SER A 283 3.45 27.58 31.65
N ILE A 284 4.68 27.99 31.35
CA ILE A 284 5.01 28.96 30.31
C ILE A 284 5.19 28.35 28.91
N TYR A 285 5.06 27.03 28.76
CA TYR A 285 5.31 26.35 27.48
C TYR A 285 4.04 25.77 26.85
N ASN A 286 3.88 26.04 25.55
CA ASN A 286 2.86 25.45 24.68
C ASN A 286 3.50 25.07 23.34
N ASN A 287 4.49 24.18 23.39
CA ASN A 287 5.36 23.86 22.26
C ASN A 287 5.68 22.36 22.24
N LYS A 288 6.23 21.92 21.11
CA LYS A 288 6.73 20.55 20.94
C LYS A 288 8.26 20.51 21.01
N MET A 289 8.79 19.42 21.53
CA MET A 289 10.22 19.10 21.53
C MET A 289 10.43 17.71 20.95
N ILE A 290 11.32 17.58 19.97
CA ILE A 290 11.62 16.32 19.30
C ILE A 290 13.07 15.94 19.58
N ILE A 291 13.26 14.74 20.11
CA ILE A 291 14.58 14.16 20.42
C ILE A 291 14.75 12.90 19.58
N GLU A 292 15.90 12.76 18.92
CA GLU A 292 16.30 11.54 18.22
C GLU A 292 17.55 10.93 18.85
N ALA A 293 17.64 9.60 18.81
CA ALA A 293 18.78 8.82 19.26
C ALA A 293 19.01 7.62 18.32
N LEU A 294 20.10 6.90 18.53
CA LEU A 294 20.42 5.65 17.82
C LEU A 294 20.35 4.47 18.79
N ILE A 295 19.63 3.44 18.38
CA ILE A 295 19.69 2.09 18.96
C ILE A 295 20.81 1.37 18.22
N TYR A 296 21.85 0.97 18.94
CA TYR A 296 23.02 0.29 18.41
C TYR A 296 22.78 -1.23 18.28
N GLU A 297 23.70 -1.90 17.59
CA GLU A 297 23.69 -3.34 17.34
C GLU A 297 23.72 -4.18 18.62
N ASP A 298 24.21 -3.62 19.74
CA ASP A 298 24.21 -4.21 21.08
C ASP A 298 22.91 -3.92 21.88
N GLY A 299 21.97 -3.19 21.27
CA GLY A 299 20.71 -2.77 21.90
C GLY A 299 20.80 -1.49 22.72
N THR A 300 21.98 -0.89 22.90
CA THR A 300 22.14 0.34 23.69
C THR A 300 21.62 1.57 22.94
N ILE A 301 21.04 2.51 23.68
CA ILE A 301 20.51 3.76 23.11
C ILE A 301 21.49 4.90 23.41
N LYS A 302 22.06 5.50 22.36
CA LYS A 302 23.09 6.55 22.48
C LYS A 302 22.84 7.68 21.47
N ASN A 303 23.67 8.71 21.51
CA ASN A 303 23.65 9.85 20.57
C ASN A 303 22.34 10.64 20.53
N PHE A 304 21.72 10.86 21.70
CA PHE A 304 20.55 11.72 21.83
C PHE A 304 20.84 13.15 21.33
N LYS A 305 19.98 13.67 20.46
CA LYS A 305 20.05 15.02 19.87
C LYS A 305 18.65 15.61 19.76
N GLY A 306 18.51 16.90 20.08
CA GLY A 306 17.27 17.63 19.80
C GLY A 306 17.18 17.97 18.32
N ILE A 307 16.10 17.54 17.66
CA ILE A 307 15.76 17.94 16.28
C ILE A 307 15.02 19.28 16.30
N SER A 308 14.14 19.45 17.27
CA SER A 308 13.43 20.70 17.55
C SER A 308 13.33 20.88 19.06
N ALA A 309 13.72 22.05 19.56
CA ALA A 309 13.64 22.39 20.97
C ALA A 309 13.38 23.88 21.14
N PHE A 310 12.37 24.22 21.94
CA PHE A 310 12.08 25.60 22.33
C PHE A 310 13.00 26.08 23.47
N ASN A 311 13.68 25.16 24.18
CA ASN A 311 14.59 25.48 25.27
C ASN A 311 15.73 24.45 25.37
N ASN A 312 16.97 24.92 25.24
CA ASN A 312 18.17 24.07 25.24
C ASN A 312 18.54 23.52 26.62
N THR A 313 18.19 24.20 27.71
CA THR A 313 18.44 23.73 29.09
C THR A 313 17.54 22.55 29.41
N ILE A 314 16.25 22.68 29.11
CA ILE A 314 15.25 21.61 29.28
C ILE A 314 15.62 20.41 28.41
N LEU A 315 15.99 20.64 27.15
CA LEU A 315 16.46 19.60 26.24
C LEU A 315 17.63 18.81 26.84
N ARG A 316 18.67 19.49 27.35
CA ARG A 316 19.84 18.83 27.95
C ARG A 316 19.49 18.03 29.18
N GLY A 317 18.60 18.53 30.04
CA GLY A 317 18.16 17.81 31.24
C GLY A 317 17.35 16.56 30.90
N ILE A 318 16.44 16.64 29.92
CA ILE A 318 15.71 15.46 29.42
C ILE A 318 16.70 14.44 28.84
N ILE A 319 17.62 14.87 27.96
CA ILE A 319 18.63 14.00 27.37
C ILE A 319 19.49 13.32 28.45
N GLY A 320 19.91 14.04 29.48
CA GLY A 320 20.70 13.48 30.58
C GLY A 320 19.98 12.37 31.34
N LYS A 321 18.64 12.41 31.42
CA LYS A 321 17.85 11.33 32.01
C LYS A 321 17.67 10.15 31.05
N LEU A 322 17.44 10.42 29.76
CA LEU A 322 17.25 9.40 28.73
C LEU A 322 18.52 8.56 28.44
N GLN A 323 19.71 9.07 28.78
CA GLN A 323 20.96 8.31 28.67
C GLN A 323 20.99 7.01 29.49
N ASN A 324 20.11 6.88 30.49
CA ASN A 324 20.04 5.71 31.38
C ASN A 324 18.95 4.70 31.00
N LEU A 325 18.36 4.81 29.80
CA LEU A 325 17.36 3.84 29.34
C LEU A 325 17.97 2.43 29.21
N PRO A 326 17.20 1.38 29.53
CA PRO A 326 17.68 0.00 29.41
C PRO A 326 17.92 -0.36 27.93
N PRO A 327 18.81 -1.33 27.65
CA PRO A 327 19.02 -1.81 26.30
C PRO A 327 17.76 -2.50 25.75
N LEU A 328 17.57 -2.37 24.45
CA LEU A 328 16.51 -3.01 23.67
C LEU A 328 17.04 -4.29 22.99
N GLN A 329 16.15 -5.16 22.53
CA GLN A 329 16.49 -6.07 21.45
C GLN A 329 16.73 -5.23 20.20
N PRO A 330 17.90 -5.31 19.56
CA PRO A 330 18.26 -4.44 18.43
C PRO A 330 17.41 -4.76 17.21
N ALA A 331 17.33 -3.80 16.30
CA ALA A 331 16.72 -4.04 15.01
C ALA A 331 17.60 -5.01 14.21
N THR A 332 16.98 -5.84 13.37
CA THR A 332 17.72 -6.79 12.53
C THR A 332 17.33 -6.67 11.07
N ILE A 333 18.32 -6.82 10.19
CA ILE A 333 18.17 -7.02 8.75
C ILE A 333 18.69 -8.42 8.47
N ASN A 334 17.80 -9.34 8.07
CA ASN A 334 18.15 -10.75 7.82
C ASN A 334 18.80 -11.43 9.03
N GLY A 335 18.26 -11.15 10.22
CA GLY A 335 18.76 -11.70 11.49
C GLY A 335 20.08 -11.10 11.98
N LYS A 336 20.71 -10.18 11.22
CA LYS A 336 21.91 -9.45 11.66
C LYS A 336 21.50 -8.14 12.34
N PRO A 337 21.98 -7.85 13.57
CA PRO A 337 21.73 -6.58 14.23
C PRO A 337 22.22 -5.39 13.40
N VAL A 338 21.41 -4.33 13.34
CA VAL A 338 21.71 -3.07 12.67
C VAL A 338 21.27 -1.88 13.52
N GLN A 339 21.82 -0.70 13.24
CA GLN A 339 21.42 0.52 13.92
C GLN A 339 20.03 0.98 13.46
N GLN A 340 19.20 1.41 14.42
CA GLN A 340 17.88 1.99 14.14
C GLN A 340 17.74 3.34 14.83
N LYS A 341 17.10 4.31 14.16
CA LYS A 341 16.78 5.59 14.79
C LYS A 341 15.57 5.45 15.71
N PHE A 342 15.63 6.13 16.84
CA PHE A 342 14.59 6.20 17.87
C PHE A 342 14.20 7.65 18.06
N ARG A 343 12.91 7.97 18.01
CA ARG A 343 12.39 9.34 18.16
C ARG A 343 11.43 9.40 19.34
N ILE A 344 11.54 10.47 20.13
CA ILE A 344 10.59 10.85 21.17
C ILE A 344 10.11 12.27 20.89
N GLU A 345 8.79 12.45 20.85
CA GLU A 345 8.14 13.75 20.73
C GLU A 345 7.42 14.08 22.04
N PHE A 346 7.85 15.16 22.69
CA PHE A 346 7.19 15.73 23.86
C PHE A 346 6.27 16.88 23.43
N THR A 347 5.02 16.86 23.89
CA THR A 347 4.10 18.00 23.78
C THR A 347 3.88 18.59 25.16
N PHE A 348 4.21 19.88 25.32
CA PHE A 348 4.01 20.62 26.56
C PHE A 348 2.76 21.48 26.42
N ASN A 349 1.84 21.38 27.38
CA ASN A 349 0.58 22.12 27.44
C ASN A 349 0.44 22.74 28.82
N GLN A 350 0.87 23.99 28.97
CA GLN A 350 0.61 24.88 30.13
C GLN A 350 0.60 24.13 31.48
N GLY A 351 1.77 23.66 31.90
CA GLY A 351 1.97 22.99 33.20
C GLY A 351 1.89 21.46 33.15
N THR A 352 1.47 20.88 32.01
CA THR A 352 1.47 19.43 31.79
C THR A 352 2.29 19.06 30.56
N TYR A 353 2.67 17.79 30.46
CA TYR A 353 3.30 17.26 29.26
C TYR A 353 2.76 15.87 28.95
N ASN A 354 2.80 15.51 27.67
CA ASN A 354 2.71 14.13 27.22
C ASN A 354 3.86 13.84 26.26
N PHE A 355 4.07 12.58 25.96
CA PHE A 355 5.02 12.20 24.92
C PHE A 355 4.52 11.01 24.13
N THR A 356 5.04 10.89 22.92
CA THR A 356 4.97 9.69 22.09
C THR A 356 6.38 9.31 21.68
N PHE A 357 6.59 8.04 21.35
CA PHE A 357 7.86 7.60 20.81
C PHE A 357 7.65 6.58 19.69
N GLU A 358 8.62 6.51 18.80
CA GLU A 358 8.61 5.59 17.66
C GLU A 358 10.03 5.09 17.37
N PHE A 359 10.11 3.85 16.88
CA PHE A 359 11.30 3.34 16.22
C PHE A 359 11.16 3.65 14.72
N LEU A 360 12.05 4.48 14.19
CA LEU A 360 11.95 4.92 12.80
C LEU A 360 12.27 3.74 11.85
N PRO A 361 11.69 3.73 10.64
CA PRO A 361 11.98 2.69 9.64
C PRO A 361 13.49 2.51 9.40
N LEU A 362 13.89 1.24 9.20
CA LEU A 362 15.26 0.85 8.83
C LEU A 362 15.60 1.19 7.39
#